data_AF-A0A963ZRS6-F1
#
_entry.id   AF-A0A963ZRS6-F1
#
_cell.length_a   1.000
_cell.length_b   1.000
_cell.length_c   1.000
_cell.angle_alpha   90.00
_cell.angle_beta   90.00
_cell.angle_gamma   90.00
#
_symmetry.space_group_name_H-M   'P 1'
#
loop_
_entity.id
_entity.type
_entity.pdbx_description
1 polymer ?
#
loop_
_entity_poly.entity_id
_entity_poly.type
_entity_poly.pdbx_seq_one_letter_code
_entity_poly.pdbx_strand_id
1 'polypeptide(L)' 'MLKLNHKNLEVWNESLILVKPIYLLTEQLPKEEKYGLVSQINRASVSIISNLSEGSARSSKLKGNVFMKLQIITC' A
#
# COMPACT_ATOMS: atom_id res chain seq x y z
N MET A 1 -22.83 3.25 15.75
CA MET A 1 -22.15 2.84 14.50
C MET A 1 -20.88 3.68 14.38
N LEU A 2 -19.73 3.15 14.82
CA LEU A 2 -18.45 3.88 14.78
C LEU A 2 -17.97 3.95 13.33
N LYS A 3 -18.02 5.14 12.71
CA LYS A 3 -17.37 5.43 11.42
C LYS A 3 -15.86 5.43 11.64
N LEU A 4 -15.21 4.29 11.46
CA LEU A 4 -13.75 4.22 11.31
C LEU A 4 -13.39 4.74 9.92
N ASN A 5 -13.30 6.05 9.79
CA ASN A 5 -12.95 6.70 8.53
C ASN A 5 -11.43 6.59 8.36
N HIS A 6 -10.94 5.48 7.79
CA HIS A 6 -9.54 5.30 7.37
C HIS A 6 -9.04 6.48 6.50
N LYS A 7 -9.97 7.16 5.84
CA LYS A 7 -9.77 8.42 5.10
C LYS A 7 -9.23 9.58 5.95
N ASN A 8 -9.35 9.51 7.28
CA ASN A 8 -8.84 10.52 8.21
C ASN A 8 -7.41 10.20 8.71
N LEU A 9 -6.83 9.06 8.32
CA LEU A 9 -5.43 8.78 8.60
C LEU A 9 -4.58 9.53 7.57
N GLU A 10 -3.80 10.48 8.04
CA GLU A 10 -2.84 11.24 7.23
C GLU A 10 -1.96 10.31 6.40
N VAL A 11 -1.45 9.25 7.02
CA VAL A 11 -0.66 8.18 6.38
C VAL A 11 -1.41 7.46 5.24
N TRP A 12 -2.74 7.31 5.33
CA TRP A 12 -3.53 6.70 4.25
C TRP A 12 -3.66 7.62 3.03
N ASN A 13 -3.87 8.92 3.27
CA ASN A 13 -3.89 9.93 2.20
C ASN A 13 -2.52 10.07 1.53
N GLU A 14 -1.43 10.09 2.33
CA GLU A 14 -0.06 10.11 1.81
C GLU A 14 0.24 8.85 0.97
N SER A 15 -0.17 7.67 1.44
CA SER A 15 0.03 6.42 0.71
C SER A 15 -0.73 6.40 -0.62
N LEU A 16 -1.95 6.94 -0.67
CA LEU A 16 -2.71 7.09 -1.91
C LEU A 16 -2.02 8.02 -2.92
N ILE A 17 -1.48 9.13 -2.44
CA ILE A 17 -0.74 10.07 -3.27
C ILE A 17 0.53 9.40 -3.82
N LEU A 18 1.20 8.55 -3.02
CA LEU A 18 2.43 7.86 -3.38
C LEU A 18 2.25 6.76 -4.45
N VAL A 19 1.08 6.11 -4.51
CA VAL A 19 0.84 5.05 -5.48
C VAL A 19 0.92 5.55 -6.92
N LYS A 20 0.37 6.73 -7.21
CA LYS A 20 0.35 7.26 -8.59
C LYS A 20 1.77 7.46 -9.17
N PRO A 21 2.72 8.12 -8.47
CA PRO A 21 4.12 8.16 -8.87
C PRO A 21 4.77 6.78 -9.07
N ILE A 22 4.44 5.79 -8.23
CA ILE A 22 5.00 4.43 -8.37
C ILE A 22 4.56 3.81 -9.70
N TYR A 23 3.28 3.91 -10.06
CA TYR A 23 2.81 3.42 -11.37
C TYR A 23 3.55 4.11 -12.52
N LEU A 24 3.68 5.43 -12.49
CA LEU A 24 4.40 6.20 -13.51
C LEU A 24 5.91 5.87 -13.61
N LEU A 25 6.54 5.50 -12.50
CA LEU A 25 7.94 5.06 -12.49
C LEU A 25 8.06 3.64 -13.05
N THR A 26 7.15 2.73 -12.68
CA THR A 26 7.17 1.35 -13.19
C THR A 26 6.85 1.27 -14.68
N GLU A 27 6.08 2.22 -15.23
CA GLU A 27 5.82 2.32 -16.68
C GLU A 27 7.08 2.63 -17.50
N GLN A 28 8.14 3.16 -16.88
CA GLN A 28 9.42 3.44 -17.54
C GLN A 28 10.37 2.25 -17.58
N LEU A 29 10.04 1.15 -16.88
CA LEU A 29 10.86 -0.07 -16.90
C LEU A 29 10.73 -0.79 -18.25
N PRO A 30 11.74 -1.60 -18.63
CA PRO A 30 11.67 -2.42 -19.84
C PRO A 30 10.41 -3.31 -19.86
N LYS A 31 9.87 -3.57 -21.06
CA LYS A 31 8.62 -4.34 -21.20
C LYS A 31 8.76 -5.78 -20.70
N GLU A 32 9.98 -6.30 -20.69
CA GLU A 32 10.38 -7.59 -20.14
C GLU A 32 10.07 -7.70 -18.64
N GLU A 33 10.12 -6.58 -17.91
CA GLU A 33 9.85 -6.51 -16.47
C GLU A 33 8.37 -6.41 -16.12
N LYS A 34 7.48 -6.33 -17.12
CA LYS A 34 6.04 -6.15 -16.93
C LYS A 34 5.44 -7.16 -15.94
N TYR A 35 5.84 -8.42 -16.05
CA TYR A 35 5.37 -9.51 -15.17
C TYR A 35 6.32 -9.80 -14.01
N GLY A 36 7.54 -9.24 -14.03
CA GLY A 36 8.53 -9.29 -12.95
C GLY A 36 8.41 -8.06 -12.04
N LEU A 37 9.41 -7.18 -12.13
CA LEU A 37 9.53 -6.02 -11.22
C LEU A 37 8.32 -5.09 -11.24
N VAL A 38 7.75 -4.79 -12.42
CA VAL A 38 6.58 -3.89 -12.54
C VAL A 38 5.40 -4.46 -11.75
N SER A 39 5.12 -5.75 -11.90
CA SER A 39 4.02 -6.43 -11.21
C SER A 39 4.25 -6.50 -9.70
N GLN A 40 5.48 -6.77 -9.25
CA GLN A 40 5.80 -6.83 -7.83
C GLN A 40 5.72 -5.46 -7.15
N ILE A 41 6.30 -4.43 -7.76
CA ILE A 41 6.32 -3.06 -7.20
C ILE A 41 4.90 -2.50 -7.10
N ASN A 42 4.07 -2.69 -8.15
CA ASN A 42 2.70 -2.21 -8.14
C ASN A 42 1.81 -2.96 -7.13
N ARG A 43 2.01 -4.28 -6.95
CA ARG A 43 1.30 -5.03 -5.91
C ARG A 43 1.72 -4.61 -4.50
N ALA A 44 3.02 -4.39 -4.29
CA ALA A 44 3.54 -3.91 -3.01
C ALA A 44 3.00 -2.53 -2.65
N SER A 45 2.90 -1.60 -3.61
CA SER A 45 2.41 -0.24 -3.37
C SER A 45 0.91 -0.22 -2.98
N VAL A 46 0.07 -1.02 -3.66
CA VAL A 46 -1.35 -1.15 -3.33
C VAL A 46 -1.56 -1.88 -1.99
N SER A 47 -0.70 -2.86 -1.66
CA SER A 47 -0.74 -3.58 -0.39
C SER A 47 -0.62 -2.66 0.83
N ILE A 48 0.20 -1.60 0.76
CA ILE A 48 0.35 -0.62 1.85
C ILE A 48 -0.99 0.04 2.19
N ILE A 49 -1.74 0.47 1.18
CA ILE A 49 -3.05 1.13 1.36
C ILE A 49 -4.09 0.14 1.93
N SER A 50 -4.13 -1.07 1.37
CA SER A 50 -5.05 -2.12 1.83
C SER A 50 -4.81 -2.47 3.30
N ASN A 51 -3.54 -2.59 3.72
CA ASN A 51 -3.18 -2.88 5.11
C ASN A 51 -3.50 -1.72 6.06
N LEU A 52 -3.28 -0.47 5.65
CA LEU A 52 -3.70 0.69 6.46
C LEU A 52 -5.23 0.74 6.62
N SER A 53 -5.96 0.42 5.55
CA SER A 53 -7.42 0.37 5.56
C SER A 53 -7.94 -0.76 6.45
N GLU A 54 -7.36 -1.95 6.39
CA GLU A 54 -7.74 -3.10 7.23
C GLU A 54 -7.32 -2.91 8.70
N GLY A 55 -6.10 -2.42 8.94
CA GLY A 55 -5.56 -2.15 10.28
C GLY A 55 -6.34 -1.07 11.03
N SER A 56 -6.80 -0.04 10.32
CA SER A 56 -7.67 1.00 10.88
C SER A 56 -9.09 0.52 11.19
N ALA A 57 -9.59 -0.49 10.47
CA ALA A 57 -10.88 -1.13 10.72
C ALA A 57 -10.82 -2.10 11.93
N ARG A 58 -9.65 -2.66 12.23
CA ARG A 58 -9.51 -3.75 13.22
C ARG A 58 -9.31 -3.32 14.67
N SER A 59 -8.64 -2.22 15.01
CA SER A 59 -8.55 -1.76 16.42
C SER A 59 -7.88 -0.39 16.60
N SER A 60 -8.43 0.37 17.54
CA SER A 60 -7.81 1.48 18.25
C SER A 60 -6.38 1.14 18.71
N LYS A 61 -5.47 2.08 18.54
CA LYS A 61 -4.09 2.10 19.07
C LYS A 61 -3.11 1.06 18.49
N LEU A 62 -2.07 1.63 17.86
CA LEU A 62 -0.70 1.12 17.83
C LEU A 62 -0.51 -0.24 17.15
N LYS A 63 -0.21 -0.22 15.85
CA LYS A 63 0.82 -1.07 15.21
C LYS A 63 1.01 -0.72 13.73
N GLY A 64 1.37 0.53 13.43
CA GLY A 64 1.76 0.94 12.07
C GLY A 64 2.99 0.18 11.54
N ASN A 65 3.93 -0.20 12.43
CA ASN A 65 5.21 -0.78 12.04
C ASN A 65 5.24 -2.30 11.82
N VAL A 66 4.21 -3.04 12.23
CA VAL A 66 4.20 -4.53 12.14
C VAL A 66 3.48 -5.01 10.88
N PHE A 67 2.45 -4.30 10.42
CA PHE A 67 1.65 -4.73 9.27
C PHE A 67 2.36 -4.57 7.92
N MET A 68 3.22 -3.56 7.76
CA MET A 68 4.00 -3.36 6.52
C MET A 68 4.94 -4.53 6.21
N LYS A 69 5.31 -5.35 7.21
CA LYS A 69 6.26 -6.45 7.05
C LYS A 69 5.68 -7.71 6.41
N LEU A 70 4.36 -7.88 6.40
CA LEU A 70 3.76 -9.20 6.16
C LEU A 70 3.54 -9.59 4.70
N GLN A 71 3.70 -8.68 3.72
CA GLN A 71 3.44 -9.01 2.30
C GLN A 71 4.59 -8.78 1.34
N ILE A 72 5.75 -8.30 1.80
CA ILE A 72 6.99 -8.33 1.01
C ILE A 72 7.42 -9.79 0.73
N ILE A 73 7.02 -10.75 1.57
CA ILE A 73 7.36 -12.17 1.43
C ILE A 73 6.48 -12.90 0.38
N THR A 74 5.43 -12.28 -0.16
CA THR A 74 4.47 -12.94 -1.08
C THR A 74 4.46 -12.36 -2.50
N CYS A 75 5.31 -11.37 -2.79
CA CYS A 75 5.54 -10.87 -4.16
C CYS A 75 6.83 -11.45 -4.74
#